data_AF-A0A7X8PPV8-F1
#
_entry.id   AF-A0A7X8PPV8-F1
#
_cell.length_a   1.000
_cell.length_b   1.000
_cell.length_c   1.000
_cell.angle_alpha   90.00
_cell.angle_beta   90.00
_cell.angle_gamma   90.00
#
_symmetry.space_group_name_H-M   'P 1'
#
loop_
_entity.id
_entity.type
_entity.pdbx_description
1 polymer ?
#
loop_
_entity_poly.entity_id
_entity_poly.type
_entity_poly.pdbx_seq_one_letter_code
_entity_poly.pdbx_strand_id
1 'polypeptide(L)'
;MYRDGSIAGSALKKSLYVDSNFIGESVRSVYFLVNVQPGVHKISTESEFSPNHLTLTAEPNTNTFVQNASKFGVFVGGAKVNVVDGENCRKAVLECNKAKLRYGEQPDLTEE
;
A
#
# COMPACT_ATOMS: atom_id res chain seq x y z
N MET A 1 -3.82 3.16 0.52
CA MET A 1 -3.12 1.89 0.21
C MET A 1 -2.88 1.11 1.49
N TYR A 2 -3.08 -0.21 1.55
CA TYR A 2 -2.92 -0.98 2.80
C TYR A 2 -2.33 -2.38 2.56
N ARG A 3 -1.74 -2.98 3.60
CA ARG A 3 -1.34 -4.39 3.65
C ARG A 3 -2.09 -5.08 4.78
N ASP A 4 -2.57 -6.29 4.52
CA ASP A 4 -3.31 -7.08 5.51
C ASP A 4 -2.46 -7.46 6.74
N GLY A 5 -3.15 -7.98 7.75
CA GLY A 5 -2.56 -8.45 9.00
C GLY A 5 -1.92 -9.85 8.92
N SER A 6 -1.52 -10.37 7.76
CA SER A 6 -0.91 -11.70 7.71
C SER A 6 0.44 -11.74 8.44
N ILE A 7 0.71 -12.84 9.17
CA ILE A 7 1.99 -13.08 9.86
C ILE A 7 3.04 -13.65 8.89
N ALA A 8 2.59 -14.37 7.87
CA ALA A 8 3.46 -14.85 6.80
C ALA A 8 4.13 -13.66 6.11
N GLY A 9 5.45 -13.71 5.92
CA GLY A 9 6.22 -12.64 5.27
C GLY A 9 6.29 -11.32 6.01
N SER A 10 6.05 -11.31 7.32
CA SER A 10 6.11 -10.10 8.15
C SER A 10 7.45 -9.36 8.07
N ALA A 11 8.56 -10.07 7.83
CA ALA A 11 9.88 -9.47 7.60
C ALA A 11 10.05 -8.83 6.20
N LEU A 12 9.21 -9.19 5.24
CA LEU A 12 9.32 -8.72 3.85
C LEU A 12 8.62 -7.37 3.70
N LYS A 13 9.32 -6.29 4.03
CA LYS A 13 8.89 -4.93 3.71
C LYS A 13 9.12 -4.66 2.22
N LYS A 14 8.22 -3.92 1.59
CA LYS A 14 8.34 -3.51 0.18
C LYS A 14 8.10 -2.02 0.05
N SER A 15 8.98 -1.34 -0.66
CA SER A 15 8.87 0.09 -0.94
C SER A 15 7.65 0.38 -1.81
N LEU A 16 6.89 1.41 -1.44
CA LEU A 16 5.69 1.82 -2.15
C LEU A 16 5.91 3.19 -2.81
N TYR A 17 5.32 3.37 -3.99
CA TYR A 17 5.47 4.60 -4.76
C TYR A 17 4.16 5.03 -5.41
N VAL A 18 3.96 6.34 -5.53
CA VAL A 18 2.93 6.98 -6.36
C VAL A 18 3.61 7.99 -7.27
N ASP A 19 3.45 7.82 -8.59
CA ASP A 19 4.12 8.61 -9.63
C ASP A 19 5.65 8.66 -9.47
N SER A 20 6.23 7.55 -9.04
CA SER A 20 7.66 7.40 -8.75
C SER A 20 8.12 8.12 -7.47
N ASN A 21 7.23 8.79 -6.74
CA ASN A 21 7.54 9.33 -5.42
C ASN A 21 7.36 8.26 -4.34
N PHE A 22 8.36 8.11 -3.47
CA PHE A 22 8.31 7.17 -2.36
C PHE A 22 7.27 7.59 -1.31
N ILE A 23 6.38 6.67 -0.94
CA ILE A 23 5.32 6.94 0.04
C ILE A 23 5.57 6.26 1.40
N GLY A 24 6.46 5.27 1.44
CA GLY A 24 6.74 4.47 2.63
C GLY A 24 6.97 2.99 2.31
N GLU A 25 7.37 2.24 3.33
CA GLU A 25 7.50 0.78 3.24
C GLU A 25 6.20 0.11 3.68
N SER A 26 5.82 -0.98 3.01
CA SER A 26 4.68 -1.79 3.42
C SER A 26 4.96 -2.51 4.74
N VAL A 27 4.16 -2.16 5.74
CA VAL A 27 4.16 -2.77 7.08
C VAL A 27 2.80 -3.42 7.34
N ARG A 28 2.80 -4.49 8.13
CA ARG A 28 1.59 -5.21 8.53
C ARG A 28 0.60 -4.29 9.24
N SER A 29 -0.69 -4.36 8.86
CA SER A 29 -1.78 -3.61 9.50
C SER A 29 -1.58 -2.08 9.50
N VAL A 30 -0.87 -1.56 8.49
CA VAL A 30 -0.67 -0.12 8.25
C VAL A 30 -1.31 0.27 6.93
N TYR A 31 -1.90 1.47 6.90
CA TYR A 31 -2.41 2.07 5.68
C TYR A 31 -1.85 3.47 5.44
N PHE A 32 -1.67 3.80 4.16
CA PHE A 32 -1.23 5.10 3.67
C PHE A 32 -2.40 5.84 3.05
N LEU A 33 -2.61 7.08 3.48
CA LEU A 33 -3.52 8.03 2.84
C LEU A 33 -2.69 8.97 1.96
N VAL A 34 -2.86 8.86 0.65
CA VAL A 34 -2.14 9.67 -0.33
C VAL A 34 -3.15 10.53 -1.07
N ASN A 35 -3.00 11.84 -1.00
CA ASN A 35 -3.80 12.78 -1.79
C ASN A 35 -3.10 13.00 -3.14
N VAL A 36 -3.87 12.88 -4.22
CA VAL A 36 -3.40 13.10 -5.59
C VAL A 36 -4.35 14.04 -6.30
N GLN A 37 -3.88 14.71 -7.35
CA GLN A 37 -4.77 15.48 -8.22
C GLN A 37 -5.66 14.54 -9.03
N PRO A 38 -6.80 14.99 -9.59
CA PRO A 38 -7.55 14.18 -10.54
C PRO A 38 -6.69 13.87 -11.78
N GLY A 39 -6.73 12.62 -12.25
CA GLY A 39 -5.95 12.19 -13.40
C GLY A 39 -5.38 10.78 -13.30
N VAL A 40 -4.48 10.44 -14.20
CA VAL A 40 -3.87 9.11 -14.27
C VAL A 40 -2.61 9.08 -13.40
N HIS A 41 -2.56 8.14 -12.46
CA HIS A 41 -1.46 7.93 -11.53
C HIS A 41 -0.91 6.52 -11.63
N LYS A 42 0.41 6.40 -11.44
CA LYS A 42 1.10 5.11 -11.41
C LYS A 42 1.47 4.74 -9.98
N ILE A 43 0.85 3.69 -9.47
CA ILE A 43 1.16 3.10 -8.16
C ILE A 43 2.13 1.96 -8.38
N SER A 44 3.21 1.90 -7.59
CA SER A 44 4.23 0.88 -7.73
C SER A 44 4.59 0.28 -6.39
N THR A 45 4.92 -1.01 -6.39
CA THR A 45 5.57 -1.67 -5.26
C THR A 45 6.85 -2.34 -5.74
N GLU A 46 7.84 -2.35 -4.86
CA GLU A 46 9.00 -3.21 -5.03
C GLU A 46 8.57 -4.69 -5.04
N SER A 47 9.13 -5.46 -5.95
CA SER A 47 8.90 -6.90 -6.07
C SER A 47 10.13 -7.55 -6.68
N GLU A 48 10.56 -8.67 -6.10
CA GLU A 48 11.63 -9.53 -6.64
C GLU A 48 11.17 -10.28 -7.91
N PHE A 49 9.88 -10.21 -8.22
CA PHE A 49 9.26 -10.75 -9.42
C PHE A 49 8.59 -9.63 -10.20
N SER A 50 9.30 -9.14 -11.23
CA SER A 50 8.87 -8.18 -12.26
C SER A 50 8.32 -6.83 -11.73
N PRO A 51 8.24 -5.80 -12.60
CA PRO A 51 7.73 -4.49 -12.19
C PRO A 51 6.25 -4.61 -11.79
N ASN A 52 5.93 -4.33 -10.52
CA ASN A 52 4.54 -4.33 -10.04
C ASN A 52 4.00 -2.90 -10.03
N HIS A 53 3.53 -2.50 -11.21
CA HIS A 53 2.85 -1.23 -11.44
C HIS A 53 1.35 -1.42 -11.61
N LEU A 54 0.58 -0.51 -11.06
CA LEU A 54 -0.84 -0.36 -11.27
C LEU A 54 -1.10 1.08 -11.72
N THR A 55 -1.67 1.23 -12.91
CA THR A 55 -2.17 2.52 -13.37
C THR A 55 -3.60 2.69 -12.89
N LEU A 56 -3.87 3.81 -12.24
CA LEU A 56 -5.17 4.17 -11.68
C LEU A 56 -5.57 5.56 -12.20
N THR A 57 -6.82 5.73 -12.59
CA THR A 57 -7.41 7.07 -12.80
C THR A 57 -8.10 7.52 -11.51
N ALA A 58 -7.63 8.61 -10.92
CA ALA A 58 -8.23 9.24 -9.76
C ALA A 58 -9.29 10.27 -10.20
N GLU A 59 -10.52 10.06 -9.74
CA GLU A 59 -11.63 10.99 -9.98
C GLU A 59 -11.73 12.03 -8.85
N PRO A 60 -12.10 13.28 -9.15
CA PRO A 60 -12.20 14.34 -8.15
C PRO A 60 -13.23 13.97 -7.06
N ASN A 61 -12.90 14.28 -5.80
CA ASN A 61 -13.75 14.04 -4.63
C ASN A 61 -14.13 12.56 -4.39
N THR A 62 -13.36 11.62 -4.94
CA THR A 62 -13.53 10.19 -4.69
C THR A 62 -12.34 9.60 -3.95
N ASN A 63 -12.56 8.48 -3.26
CA ASN A 63 -11.49 7.70 -2.63
C ASN A 63 -11.33 6.38 -3.38
N THR A 64 -10.13 6.12 -3.89
CA THR A 64 -9.79 4.80 -4.41
C THR A 64 -8.96 4.02 -3.40
N PHE A 65 -9.29 2.75 -3.27
CA PHE A 65 -8.63 1.85 -2.35
C PHE A 65 -7.73 0.88 -3.08
N VAL A 66 -6.49 0.75 -2.58
CA VAL A 66 -5.45 -0.07 -3.20
C VAL A 66 -4.85 -0.99 -2.14
N GLN A 67 -4.88 -2.29 -2.41
CA GLN A 67 -4.29 -3.30 -1.54
C GLN A 67 -2.91 -3.67 -2.07
N ASN A 68 -1.93 -3.74 -1.17
CA ASN A 68 -0.65 -4.38 -1.42
C ASN A 68 -0.69 -5.82 -0.89
N ALA A 69 -0.78 -6.78 -1.78
CA ALA A 69 -0.82 -8.20 -1.44
C ALA A 69 0.59 -8.80 -1.57
N SER A 70 1.11 -9.36 -0.48
CA SER A 70 2.33 -10.17 -0.51
C SER A 70 2.05 -11.52 -1.18
N LYS A 71 2.87 -11.90 -2.16
CA LYS A 71 2.83 -13.21 -2.80
C LYS A 71 3.91 -14.10 -2.20
N PHE A 72 3.49 -15.14 -1.51
CA PHE A 72 4.37 -16.15 -0.92
C PHE A 72 4.72 -17.22 -1.96
N GLY A 73 5.95 -17.20 -2.45
CA GLY A 73 6.55 -18.33 -3.16
C GLY A 73 7.37 -19.20 -2.22
N VAL A 74 7.65 -20.44 -2.62
CA VAL A 74 8.46 -21.40 -1.83
C VAL A 74 9.90 -20.93 -1.63
N PHE A 75 10.39 -19.96 -2.42
CA PHE A 75 11.79 -19.52 -2.39
C PHE A 75 12.02 -17.99 -2.32
N VAL A 76 11.00 -17.15 -2.56
CA VAL A 76 11.15 -15.68 -2.69
C VAL A 76 9.78 -15.00 -2.53
N GLY A 77 9.77 -13.76 -2.00
CA GLY A 77 8.56 -13.03 -1.65
C GLY A 77 8.25 -11.88 -2.61
N GLY A 78 7.22 -12.04 -3.43
CA GLY A 78 6.74 -10.99 -4.34
C GLY A 78 5.69 -10.08 -3.68
N ALA A 79 5.33 -8.99 -4.35
CA ALA A 79 4.19 -8.15 -3.95
C ALA A 79 3.41 -7.67 -5.17
N LYS A 80 2.09 -7.56 -5.05
CA LYS A 80 1.21 -7.05 -6.11
C LYS A 80 0.27 -5.99 -5.55
N VAL A 81 0.10 -4.91 -6.30
CA VAL A 81 -0.91 -3.88 -6.04
C VAL A 81 -2.19 -4.15 -6.81
N ASN A 82 -3.34 -4.10 -6.15
CA ASN A 82 -4.66 -4.26 -6.77
C ASN A 82 -5.62 -3.17 -6.29
N VAL A 83 -6.50 -2.68 -7.17
CA VAL A 83 -7.66 -1.87 -6.77
C VAL A 83 -8.69 -2.79 -6.13
N VAL A 84 -9.27 -2.37 -4.99
CA VAL A 84 -10.31 -3.11 -4.29
C VAL A 84 -11.56 -2.25 -4.15
N ASP A 85 -12.72 -2.91 -4.17
CA ASP A 85 -14.02 -2.28 -3.94
C ASP A 85 -14.10 -1.61 -2.56
N GLY A 86 -14.84 -0.50 -2.49
CA GLY A 86 -14.92 0.37 -1.32
C GLY A 86 -15.49 -0.29 -0.07
N GLU A 87 -16.41 -1.25 -0.18
CA GLU A 87 -17.03 -1.86 1.00
C GLU A 87 -16.08 -2.84 1.70
N ASN A 88 -15.41 -3.70 0.92
CA ASN A 88 -14.42 -4.66 1.42
C ASN A 88 -13.17 -3.95 1.95
N CYS A 89 -12.77 -2.85 1.31
CA CYS A 89 -11.62 -2.10 1.79
C CYS A 89 -11.90 -1.34 3.07
N ARG A 90 -13.08 -0.73 3.26
CA ARG A 90 -13.42 -0.04 4.51
C ARG A 90 -13.27 -0.95 5.71
N LYS A 91 -13.73 -2.20 5.64
CA LYS A 91 -13.55 -3.20 6.70
C LYS A 91 -12.06 -3.49 6.94
N ALA A 92 -11.30 -3.75 5.88
CA ALA A 92 -9.87 -4.05 6.00
C ALA A 92 -9.03 -2.87 6.53
N VAL A 93 -9.39 -1.63 6.19
CA VAL A 93 -8.74 -0.42 6.72
C VAL A 93 -9.13 -0.18 8.18
N LEU A 94 -10.37 -0.46 8.58
CA LEU A 94 -10.79 -0.41 9.98
C LEU A 94 -10.07 -1.46 10.84
N GLU A 95 -9.73 -2.61 10.26
CA GLU A 95 -8.92 -3.65 10.91
C GLU A 95 -7.41 -3.32 10.99
N CYS A 96 -6.95 -2.28 10.29
CA CYS A 96 -5.57 -1.80 10.39
C CYS A 96 -5.39 -0.98 11.68
N ASN A 97 -4.82 -1.62 12.71
CA ASN A 97 -4.67 -1.06 14.06
C ASN A 97 -3.51 -0.04 14.24
N LYS A 98 -2.66 0.23 13.24
CA LYS A 98 -1.52 1.16 13.40
C LYS A 98 -1.36 2.15 12.24
N ALA A 99 -1.26 3.42 12.64
CA ALA A 99 -0.89 4.66 11.95
C ALA A 99 -1.48 4.95 10.55
N LYS A 100 -2.16 6.11 10.50
CA LYS A 100 -2.52 6.88 9.31
C LYS A 100 -1.29 7.64 8.84
N LEU A 101 -0.48 7.06 7.95
CA LEU A 101 0.62 7.80 7.34
C LEU A 101 0.08 8.64 6.19
N ARG A 102 0.09 9.96 6.39
CA ARG A 102 -0.15 10.93 5.32
C ARG A 102 1.14 11.07 4.52
N TYR A 103 1.03 10.96 3.21
CA TYR A 103 2.13 11.29 2.32
C TYR A 103 2.62 12.73 2.61
N GLY A 104 3.88 12.86 3.05
CA GLY A 104 4.48 14.13 3.52
C GLY A 104 4.76 14.22 5.02
N GLU A 105 4.20 13.33 5.86
CA GLU A 105 4.52 13.21 7.29
C GLU A 105 5.25 11.87 7.50
N GLN A 106 6.54 11.91 7.87
CA GLN A 106 7.23 10.69 8.35
C GLN A 106 6.60 10.25 9.68
N PRO A 107 6.41 8.93 9.93
CA PRO A 107 6.12 8.47 11.27
C PRO A 107 7.28 8.85 12.18
N ASP A 108 6.98 9.50 13.30
CA ASP A 108 7.88 9.48 14.44
C ASP A 108 7.96 8.03 14.95
N LEU A 109 9.06 7.36 14.62
CA LEU A 109 9.38 6.03 15.12
C LEU A 109 10.11 6.18 16.45
N THR A 110 9.44 6.72 17.47
CA THR A 110 9.83 6.46 18.86
C THR A 110 9.30 5.09 19.24
N GLU A 111 10.19 4.10 19.20
CA GLU A 111 10.01 2.82 19.87
C GLU A 111 9.95 3.07 21.40
N GLU A 112 8.89 2.58 22.05
CA GLU A 112 8.89 2.25 23.49
C GLU A 112 9.15 0.75 23.66
#